data_AF-A0A317PDS2-F1
#
_entry.id   AF-A0A317PDS2-F1
#
_cell.length_a   1.000
_cell.length_b   1.000
_cell.length_c   1.000
_cell.angle_alpha   90.00
_cell.angle_beta   90.00
_cell.angle_gamma   90.00
#
_symmetry.space_group_name_H-M   'P 1'
#
loop_
_entity.id
_entity.type
_entity.pdbx_description
1 polymer ?
#
loop_
_entity_poly.entity_id
_entity_poly.type
_entity_poly.pdbx_seq_one_letter_code
_entity_poly.pdbx_strand_id
1 'polypeptide(L)'
;MNIKEQIARNALAARQAAAAPSGCKACSRQGVAIYPLRVAAVPTFLVHPAWRPAVPEQAVPLAGGEFKYALRTLRGGYVYVLLDGEIWQGYQVTPEGYLRQFNVEEMPASPDIPPLNTACRRQHHDILASFITIAPHHTDIRMAFSSDPWSMDVLDAWRSKNGPSARFTQLTLSGGQVSATQPYRHRALEPSLDTLKAQVAEFAVESFPSVAGRGGTPGGVHGFYPRTNREKQRVLGMHLARAEQQYGAPVSAVVLDDIVGVVQELNHSRLDVTDALAAYTGQKKVIHQLMVSESILALREGARLQVRDDPQLKGFATPGYHASFSLSRESEVAIRTREALRRMEQFYHEPARA
;
A
#
# COMPACT_ATOMS: atom_id res chain seq x y z
N MET A 1 -34.43 8.99 -32.72
CA MET A 1 -33.31 8.06 -32.90
C MET A 1 -33.52 7.35 -34.22
N ASN A 2 -32.61 7.50 -35.18
CA ASN A 2 -32.69 6.84 -36.49
C ASN A 2 -32.39 5.34 -36.31
N ILE A 3 -33.00 4.46 -37.13
CA ILE A 3 -32.74 3.00 -37.15
C ILE A 3 -31.24 2.68 -37.11
N LYS A 4 -30.39 3.44 -37.82
CA LYS A 4 -28.93 3.25 -37.80
C LYS A 4 -28.32 3.44 -36.41
N GLU A 5 -28.76 4.46 -35.68
CA GLU A 5 -28.30 4.75 -34.32
C GLU A 5 -28.77 3.66 -33.35
N GLN A 6 -30.00 3.18 -33.50
CA GLN A 6 -30.53 2.09 -32.69
C GLN A 6 -29.76 0.78 -32.93
N ILE A 7 -29.43 0.46 -34.18
CA ILE A 7 -28.63 -0.73 -34.52
C ILE A 7 -27.24 -0.62 -33.89
N ALA A 8 -26.56 0.53 -34.02
CA ALA A 8 -25.25 0.75 -33.42
C ALA A 8 -25.28 0.60 -31.89
N ARG A 9 -26.29 1.18 -31.24
CA ARG A 9 -26.49 1.05 -29.78
C ARG A 9 -26.72 -0.40 -29.36
N ASN A 10 -27.58 -1.13 -30.07
CA ASN A 10 -27.85 -2.53 -29.77
C ASN A 10 -26.61 -3.41 -29.99
N ALA A 11 -25.82 -3.14 -31.03
CA ALA A 11 -24.56 -3.85 -31.28
C ALA A 11 -23.53 -3.61 -30.18
N LEU A 12 -23.42 -2.37 -29.67
CA LEU A 12 -22.54 -2.06 -28.53
C LEU A 12 -23.01 -2.76 -27.26
N ALA A 13 -24.31 -2.73 -26.95
CA ALA A 13 -24.87 -3.42 -25.79
C ALA A 13 -24.66 -4.94 -25.85
N ALA A 14 -24.83 -5.54 -27.04
CA ALA A 14 -24.56 -6.97 -27.24
C ALA A 14 -23.08 -7.32 -27.01
N ARG A 15 -22.15 -6.49 -27.51
CA ARG A 15 -20.71 -6.66 -27.24
C ARG A 15 -20.38 -6.48 -25.76
N GLN A 16 -21.00 -5.50 -25.09
CA GLN A 16 -20.82 -5.25 -23.65
C GLN A 16 -21.32 -6.43 -22.81
N ALA A 17 -22.49 -6.98 -23.12
CA ALA A 17 -23.03 -8.17 -22.45
C ALA A 17 -22.15 -9.41 -22.68
N ALA A 18 -21.60 -9.57 -23.88
CA ALA A 18 -20.71 -10.68 -24.23
C ALA A 18 -19.30 -10.56 -23.61
N ALA A 19 -18.94 -9.41 -23.04
CA ALA A 19 -17.63 -9.20 -22.41
C ALA A 19 -17.45 -10.03 -21.13
N ALA A 20 -18.55 -10.36 -20.43
CA ALA A 20 -18.51 -11.25 -19.28
C ALA A 20 -18.63 -12.72 -19.73
N PRO A 21 -17.78 -13.64 -19.23
CA PRO A 21 -17.81 -15.04 -19.62
C PRO A 21 -19.10 -15.71 -19.15
N SER A 22 -19.68 -16.56 -20.00
CA SER A 22 -20.82 -17.42 -19.67
C SER A 22 -20.47 -18.57 -18.71
N GLY A 23 -19.19 -18.96 -18.66
CA GLY A 23 -18.65 -19.97 -17.75
C GLY A 23 -18.24 -19.42 -16.37
N CYS A 24 -17.32 -20.12 -15.71
CA CYS A 24 -16.78 -19.65 -14.43
C CYS A 24 -16.07 -18.30 -14.61
N LYS A 25 -16.59 -17.29 -13.91
CA LYS A 25 -16.10 -15.90 -13.92
C LYS A 25 -14.70 -15.70 -13.31
N ALA A 26 -14.10 -16.76 -12.76
CA ALA A 26 -12.75 -16.74 -12.18
C ALA A 26 -11.73 -17.52 -13.03
N CYS A 27 -11.97 -18.79 -13.33
CA CYS A 27 -10.93 -19.65 -13.92
C CYS A 27 -11.18 -20.09 -15.37
N SER A 28 -12.35 -19.82 -15.95
CA SER A 28 -12.69 -20.23 -17.32
C SER A 28 -12.61 -19.09 -18.33
N ARG A 29 -11.90 -18.01 -17.97
CA ARG A 29 -11.68 -16.84 -18.81
C ARG A 29 -10.65 -17.14 -19.91
N GLN A 30 -10.85 -16.58 -21.10
CA GLN A 30 -10.02 -16.84 -22.28
C GLN A 30 -9.51 -15.53 -22.88
N GLY A 31 -8.32 -15.57 -23.47
CA GLY A 31 -7.66 -14.40 -24.07
C GLY A 31 -6.20 -14.29 -23.62
N VAL A 32 -5.53 -13.26 -24.13
CA VAL A 32 -4.18 -12.88 -23.74
C VAL A 32 -4.18 -12.56 -22.25
N ALA A 33 -3.37 -13.29 -21.49
CA ALA A 33 -3.32 -13.18 -20.04
C ALA A 33 -2.46 -11.98 -19.60
N ILE A 34 -2.95 -11.27 -18.59
CA ILE A 34 -2.27 -10.16 -17.92
C ILE A 34 -2.27 -10.43 -16.43
N TYR A 35 -1.10 -10.37 -15.78
CA TYR A 35 -0.97 -10.51 -14.32
C TYR A 35 -0.97 -9.12 -13.67
N PRO A 36 -2.05 -8.67 -13.02
CA PRO A 36 -2.07 -7.34 -12.44
C PRO A 36 -1.30 -7.30 -11.11
N LEU A 37 -0.50 -6.26 -10.97
CA LEU A 37 0.25 -5.88 -9.79
C LEU A 37 -0.16 -4.48 -9.36
N ARG A 38 0.18 -4.10 -8.14
CA ARG A 38 0.05 -2.73 -7.65
C ARG A 38 1.35 -2.20 -7.09
N VAL A 39 1.51 -0.89 -7.13
CA VAL A 39 2.51 -0.20 -6.30
C VAL A 39 2.02 -0.16 -4.85
N ALA A 40 2.92 -0.44 -3.92
CA ALA A 40 2.67 -0.33 -2.49
C ALA A 40 3.89 0.24 -1.75
N ALA A 41 3.66 0.87 -0.60
CA ALA A 41 4.72 1.16 0.35
C ALA A 41 5.03 -0.11 1.15
N VAL A 42 6.32 -0.44 1.27
CA VAL A 42 6.78 -1.60 2.04
C VAL A 42 7.95 -1.21 2.93
N PRO A 43 8.19 -1.90 4.07
CA PRO A 43 9.35 -1.63 4.91
C PRO A 43 10.67 -1.72 4.13
N THR A 44 11.63 -0.84 4.39
CA THR A 44 12.92 -0.80 3.68
C THR A 44 13.73 -2.07 3.83
N PHE A 45 13.58 -2.75 4.97
CA PHE A 45 14.21 -4.04 5.28
C PHE A 45 13.45 -5.25 4.74
N LEU A 46 12.29 -5.08 4.08
CA LEU A 46 11.58 -6.18 3.42
C LEU A 46 12.49 -6.84 2.37
N VAL A 47 12.50 -8.18 2.35
CA VAL A 47 13.39 -9.06 1.59
C VAL A 47 14.86 -8.95 2.03
N HIS A 48 15.51 -7.83 1.74
CA HIS A 48 16.80 -7.43 2.27
C HIS A 48 17.05 -5.94 1.96
N PRO A 49 17.99 -5.25 2.63
CA PRO A 49 18.23 -3.82 2.45
C PRO A 49 18.57 -3.41 1.01
N ALA A 50 19.25 -4.27 0.23
CA ALA A 50 19.59 -4.02 -1.18
C ALA A 50 18.45 -4.33 -2.18
N TRP A 51 17.32 -4.91 -1.74
CA TRP A 51 16.21 -5.22 -2.63
C TRP A 51 15.53 -3.93 -3.08
N ARG A 52 15.58 -3.65 -4.39
CA ARG A 52 15.10 -2.42 -5.04
C ARG A 52 14.30 -2.80 -6.29
N PRO A 53 13.04 -3.24 -6.14
CA PRO A 53 12.19 -3.52 -7.29
C PRO A 53 11.92 -2.21 -8.05
N ALA A 54 11.91 -2.29 -9.37
CA ALA A 54 11.62 -1.14 -10.22
C ALA A 54 10.10 -0.94 -10.33
N VAL A 55 9.65 0.23 -9.88
CA VAL A 55 8.26 0.66 -9.89
C VAL A 55 8.08 1.85 -10.84
N PRO A 56 6.87 2.08 -11.38
CA PRO A 56 6.53 3.34 -12.05
C PRO A 56 6.82 4.53 -11.15
N GLU A 57 7.15 5.68 -11.75
CA GLU A 57 7.37 6.92 -11.00
C GLU A 57 6.16 7.25 -10.12
N GLN A 58 6.44 7.60 -8.86
CA GLN A 58 5.41 7.95 -7.88
C GLN A 58 5.49 9.44 -7.60
N ALA A 59 4.35 10.12 -7.67
CA ALA A 59 4.26 11.57 -7.49
C ALA A 59 4.71 12.05 -6.10
N VAL A 60 4.64 11.17 -5.09
CA VAL A 60 4.99 11.51 -3.70
C VAL A 60 6.20 10.67 -3.27
N PRO A 61 7.34 11.29 -2.91
CA PRO A 61 8.47 10.56 -2.35
C PRO A 61 8.20 10.10 -0.91
N LEU A 62 8.76 8.96 -0.52
CA LEU A 62 8.70 8.47 0.87
C LEU A 62 9.90 9.01 1.66
N ALA A 63 9.68 10.05 2.47
CA ALA A 63 10.77 10.79 3.13
C ALA A 63 11.23 10.23 4.49
N GLY A 64 10.45 9.34 5.14
CA GLY A 64 10.76 8.85 6.49
C GLY A 64 11.95 7.88 6.57
N GLY A 65 12.25 7.16 5.49
CA GLY A 65 13.34 6.17 5.46
C GLY A 65 12.97 4.77 5.96
N GLU A 66 11.80 4.60 6.60
CA GLU A 66 11.29 3.28 7.01
C GLU A 66 10.62 2.53 5.87
N PHE A 67 10.16 3.24 4.82
CA PHE A 67 9.46 2.67 3.67
C PHE A 67 10.16 2.93 2.34
N LYS A 68 9.94 2.00 1.40
CA LYS A 68 10.26 2.12 -0.03
C LYS A 68 9.06 1.70 -0.85
N TYR A 69 8.97 2.17 -2.09
CA TYR A 69 7.99 1.63 -3.03
C TYR A 69 8.43 0.26 -3.56
N ALA A 70 7.46 -0.65 -3.67
CA ALA A 70 7.65 -1.97 -4.27
C ALA A 70 6.38 -2.45 -4.98
N LEU A 71 6.50 -3.54 -5.73
CA LEU A 71 5.35 -4.20 -6.33
C LEU A 71 4.78 -5.25 -5.38
N ARG A 72 3.46 -5.26 -5.27
CA ARG A 72 2.68 -6.28 -4.57
C ARG A 72 1.59 -6.84 -5.49
N THR A 73 1.09 -8.02 -5.18
CA THR A 73 -0.18 -8.49 -5.75
C THR A 73 -1.32 -7.53 -5.39
N LEU A 74 -2.37 -7.50 -6.20
CA LEU A 74 -3.55 -6.69 -5.90
C LEU A 74 -4.13 -7.07 -4.52
N ARG A 75 -4.68 -6.08 -3.83
CA ARG A 75 -5.49 -6.26 -2.62
C ARG A 75 -6.98 -6.28 -2.97
N GLY A 76 -7.81 -6.56 -1.97
CA GLY A 76 -9.26 -6.47 -2.09
C GLY A 76 -9.74 -5.13 -2.65
N GLY A 77 -10.64 -5.19 -3.63
CA GLY A 77 -11.15 -4.05 -4.37
C GLY A 77 -11.67 -4.44 -5.76
N TYR A 78 -11.52 -3.54 -6.73
CA TYR A 78 -12.05 -3.69 -8.08
C TYR A 78 -11.02 -3.30 -9.13
N VAL A 79 -10.99 -4.03 -10.25
CA VAL A 79 -10.26 -3.62 -11.45
C VAL A 79 -11.24 -3.37 -12.58
N TYR A 80 -11.09 -2.23 -13.24
CA TYR A 80 -11.86 -1.86 -14.41
C TYR A 80 -10.93 -1.78 -15.62
N VAL A 81 -11.36 -2.40 -16.72
CA VAL A 81 -10.63 -2.44 -17.98
C VAL A 81 -11.54 -1.90 -19.08
N LEU A 82 -11.15 -0.79 -19.69
CA LEU A 82 -11.82 -0.22 -20.86
C LEU A 82 -11.07 -0.65 -22.11
N LEU A 83 -11.77 -1.35 -22.99
CA LEU A 83 -11.25 -1.94 -24.22
C LEU A 83 -11.72 -1.13 -25.42
N ASP A 84 -10.75 -0.71 -26.24
CA ASP A 84 -10.93 0.13 -27.44
C ASP A 84 -11.77 1.40 -27.19
N GLY A 85 -11.83 1.86 -25.94
CA GLY A 85 -12.65 2.98 -25.51
C GLY A 85 -14.16 2.73 -25.50
N GLU A 86 -14.61 1.48 -25.65
CA GLU A 86 -16.04 1.16 -25.79
C GLU A 86 -16.52 0.18 -24.72
N ILE A 87 -15.81 -0.94 -24.57
CA ILE A 87 -16.26 -2.11 -23.80
C ILE A 87 -15.60 -2.15 -22.43
N TRP A 88 -16.39 -2.31 -21.38
CA TRP A 88 -15.90 -2.49 -20.03
C TRP A 88 -15.79 -3.96 -19.65
N GLN A 89 -14.71 -4.31 -18.97
CA GLN A 89 -14.64 -5.49 -18.11
C GLN A 89 -14.44 -5.02 -16.65
N GLY A 90 -15.21 -5.59 -15.74
CA GLY A 90 -15.06 -5.38 -14.29
C GLY A 90 -14.60 -6.66 -13.60
N TYR A 91 -13.70 -6.52 -12.63
CA TYR A 91 -13.22 -7.63 -11.80
C TYR A 91 -13.30 -7.26 -10.33
N GLN A 92 -13.96 -8.11 -9.53
CA GLN A 92 -13.80 -8.13 -8.08
C GLN A 92 -12.47 -8.80 -7.75
N VAL A 93 -11.70 -8.20 -6.85
CA VAL A 93 -10.43 -8.74 -6.35
C VAL A 93 -10.63 -9.25 -4.93
N THR A 94 -10.31 -10.52 -4.65
CA THR A 94 -10.30 -11.04 -3.28
C THR A 94 -9.13 -10.44 -2.48
N PRO A 95 -9.14 -10.50 -1.14
CA PRO A 95 -7.99 -10.08 -0.34
C PRO A 95 -6.67 -10.73 -0.79
N GLU A 96 -6.70 -11.99 -1.23
CA GLU A 96 -5.54 -12.73 -1.72
C GLU A 96 -5.10 -12.37 -3.15
N GLY A 97 -5.81 -11.47 -3.83
CA GLY A 97 -5.50 -11.02 -5.19
C GLY A 97 -6.08 -11.88 -6.31
N TYR A 98 -7.12 -12.67 -6.03
CA TYR A 98 -7.80 -13.46 -7.07
C TYR A 98 -8.95 -12.67 -7.71
N LEU A 99 -9.14 -12.83 -9.01
CA LEU A 99 -10.09 -12.04 -9.79
C LEU A 99 -11.36 -12.83 -10.11
N ARG A 100 -12.50 -12.18 -9.95
CA ARG A 100 -13.81 -12.66 -10.41
C ARG A 100 -14.44 -11.58 -11.30
N GLN A 101 -14.60 -11.89 -12.58
CA GLN A 101 -15.19 -10.96 -13.53
C GLN A 101 -16.68 -10.77 -13.25
N PHE A 102 -17.22 -9.59 -13.51
CA PHE A 102 -18.65 -9.28 -13.43
C PHE A 102 -19.06 -8.37 -14.60
N ASN A 103 -20.37 -8.30 -14.87
CA ASN A 103 -20.93 -7.34 -15.80
C ASN A 103 -21.00 -5.98 -15.09
N VAL A 104 -20.31 -4.96 -15.62
CA VAL A 104 -20.27 -3.65 -14.96
C VAL A 104 -21.62 -2.94 -14.88
N GLU A 105 -22.56 -3.30 -15.77
CA GLU A 105 -23.94 -2.81 -15.74
C GLU A 105 -24.79 -3.49 -14.65
N GLU A 106 -24.31 -4.63 -14.14
CA GLU A 106 -24.92 -5.42 -13.07
C GLU A 106 -23.92 -5.56 -11.92
N MET A 107 -23.59 -4.43 -11.30
CA MET A 107 -22.65 -4.40 -10.18
C MET A 107 -23.11 -5.36 -9.06
N PRO A 108 -22.25 -6.30 -8.60
CA PRO A 108 -22.53 -7.12 -7.43
C PRO A 108 -23.07 -6.33 -6.24
N ALA A 109 -24.19 -6.78 -5.67
CA ALA A 109 -24.92 -6.07 -4.62
C ALA A 109 -24.18 -6.00 -3.28
N SER A 110 -23.33 -6.98 -2.97
CA SER A 110 -22.52 -6.97 -1.75
C SER A 110 -21.11 -6.44 -2.04
N PRO A 111 -20.60 -5.52 -1.21
CA PRO A 111 -19.20 -5.13 -1.25
C PRO A 111 -18.28 -6.26 -0.75
N ASP A 112 -18.81 -7.25 -0.03
CA ASP A 112 -18.03 -8.39 0.44
C ASP A 112 -17.68 -9.31 -0.73
N ILE A 113 -16.37 -9.45 -0.98
CA ILE A 113 -15.85 -10.30 -2.05
C ILE A 113 -15.49 -11.65 -1.43
N PRO A 114 -16.31 -12.70 -1.61
CA PRO A 114 -16.03 -13.98 -0.99
C PRO A 114 -14.79 -14.62 -1.62
N PRO A 115 -13.98 -15.34 -0.81
CA PRO A 115 -12.79 -16.01 -1.30
C PRO A 115 -13.14 -17.07 -2.35
N LEU A 116 -12.13 -17.56 -3.07
CA LEU A 116 -12.31 -18.71 -3.94
C LEU A 116 -12.65 -19.96 -3.12
N ASN A 117 -13.55 -20.79 -3.67
CA ASN A 117 -13.90 -22.07 -3.08
C ASN A 117 -12.64 -22.94 -2.89
N THR A 118 -12.56 -23.63 -1.75
CA THR A 118 -11.46 -24.54 -1.40
C THR A 118 -11.24 -25.63 -2.46
N ALA A 119 -12.30 -26.14 -3.09
CA ALA A 119 -12.22 -27.10 -4.19
C ALA A 119 -11.48 -26.51 -5.40
N CYS A 120 -11.77 -25.25 -5.78
CA CYS A 120 -11.06 -24.56 -6.85
C CYS A 120 -9.59 -24.36 -6.52
N ARG A 121 -9.27 -23.98 -5.28
CA ARG A 121 -7.87 -23.81 -4.83
C ARG A 121 -7.08 -25.11 -4.82
N ARG A 122 -7.70 -26.24 -4.48
CA ARG A 122 -7.09 -27.58 -4.55
C ARG A 122 -6.77 -28.00 -5.99
N GLN A 123 -7.57 -27.54 -6.94
CA GLN A 123 -7.34 -27.76 -8.38
C GLN A 123 -6.46 -26.67 -9.02
N HIS A 124 -5.83 -25.81 -8.20
CA HIS A 124 -4.97 -24.71 -8.67
C HIS A 124 -5.67 -23.67 -9.57
N HIS A 125 -7.00 -23.62 -9.56
CA HIS A 125 -7.76 -22.63 -10.33
C HIS A 125 -7.53 -21.20 -9.83
N ASP A 126 -6.97 -21.05 -8.64
CA ASP A 126 -6.57 -19.75 -8.10
C ASP A 126 -5.41 -19.12 -8.87
N ILE A 127 -4.61 -19.93 -9.57
CA ILE A 127 -3.57 -19.46 -10.49
C ILE A 127 -4.23 -18.79 -11.70
N LEU A 128 -5.16 -19.48 -12.36
CA LEU A 128 -5.95 -18.92 -13.47
C LEU A 128 -6.77 -17.70 -13.04
N ALA A 129 -7.29 -17.74 -11.80
CA ALA A 129 -8.01 -16.61 -11.22
C ALA A 129 -7.12 -15.38 -11.00
N SER A 130 -5.80 -15.51 -10.96
CA SER A 130 -4.88 -14.38 -10.76
C SER A 130 -4.65 -13.53 -12.01
N PHE A 131 -5.22 -13.89 -13.17
CA PHE A 131 -5.02 -13.17 -14.44
C PHE A 131 -6.27 -12.41 -14.91
N ILE A 132 -6.06 -11.29 -15.57
CA ILE A 132 -7.04 -10.65 -16.47
C ILE A 132 -6.83 -11.26 -17.86
N THR A 133 -7.89 -11.44 -18.64
CA THR A 133 -7.78 -12.00 -20.00
C THR A 133 -8.44 -11.10 -21.02
N ILE A 134 -7.71 -10.71 -22.05
CA ILE A 134 -8.19 -9.81 -23.10
C ILE A 134 -8.29 -10.59 -24.42
N ALA A 135 -9.42 -10.46 -25.11
CA ALA A 135 -9.57 -11.09 -26.41
C ALA A 135 -8.56 -10.48 -27.41
N PRO A 136 -7.89 -11.28 -28.27
CA PRO A 136 -6.79 -10.80 -29.13
C PRO A 136 -7.15 -9.72 -30.16
N HIS A 137 -8.44 -9.45 -30.39
CA HIS A 137 -8.90 -8.45 -31.34
C HIS A 137 -8.95 -7.02 -30.76
N HIS A 138 -8.84 -6.88 -29.44
CA HIS A 138 -8.73 -5.58 -28.79
C HIS A 138 -7.30 -5.06 -28.88
N THR A 139 -7.14 -3.74 -29.00
CA THR A 139 -5.84 -3.11 -29.24
C THR A 139 -5.51 -2.03 -28.20
N ASP A 140 -6.47 -1.17 -27.84
CA ASP A 140 -6.32 -0.16 -26.78
C ASP A 140 -6.92 -0.70 -25.48
N ILE A 141 -6.12 -0.68 -24.42
CA ILE A 141 -6.53 -1.17 -23.11
C ILE A 141 -6.20 -0.09 -22.07
N ARG A 142 -7.22 0.34 -21.33
CA ARG A 142 -7.06 1.26 -20.20
C ARG A 142 -7.49 0.56 -18.92
N MET A 143 -6.55 0.33 -18.01
CA MET A 143 -6.81 -0.38 -16.75
C MET A 143 -6.66 0.52 -15.53
N ALA A 144 -7.56 0.38 -14.56
CA ALA A 144 -7.47 1.07 -13.27
C ALA A 144 -7.95 0.18 -12.13
N PHE A 145 -7.32 0.34 -10.97
CA PHE A 145 -7.75 -0.26 -9.72
C PHE A 145 -8.61 0.74 -8.91
N SER A 146 -9.56 0.24 -8.12
CA SER A 146 -10.39 1.02 -7.22
C SER A 146 -10.64 0.25 -5.93
N SER A 147 -10.65 0.94 -4.78
CA SER A 147 -11.10 0.35 -3.52
C SER A 147 -12.61 0.04 -3.57
N ASP A 148 -13.36 0.96 -4.17
CA ASP A 148 -14.81 1.00 -4.16
C ASP A 148 -15.37 0.77 -5.57
N PRO A 149 -16.58 0.22 -5.70
CA PRO A 149 -17.21 0.03 -7.00
C PRO A 149 -17.52 1.38 -7.66
N TRP A 150 -17.30 1.47 -8.96
CA TRP A 150 -17.67 2.63 -9.77
C TRP A 150 -19.15 2.59 -10.15
N SER A 151 -19.81 3.74 -10.06
CA SER A 151 -21.18 3.90 -10.58
C SER A 151 -21.20 3.95 -12.11
N MET A 152 -22.38 3.78 -12.70
CA MET A 152 -22.57 3.93 -14.15
C MET A 152 -22.16 5.32 -14.64
N ASP A 153 -22.45 6.38 -13.88
CA ASP A 153 -22.04 7.75 -14.24
C ASP A 153 -20.52 7.88 -14.35
N VAL A 154 -19.78 7.23 -13.45
CA VAL A 154 -18.31 7.20 -13.49
C VAL A 154 -17.83 6.43 -14.73
N LEU A 155 -18.40 5.26 -15.00
CA LEU A 155 -18.04 4.44 -16.17
C LEU A 155 -18.33 5.18 -17.49
N ASP A 156 -19.45 5.88 -17.58
CA ASP A 156 -19.82 6.67 -18.76
C ASP A 156 -18.95 7.91 -18.92
N ALA A 157 -18.62 8.60 -17.82
CA ALA A 157 -17.68 9.70 -17.84
C ALA A 157 -16.30 9.28 -18.39
N TRP A 158 -15.79 8.11 -18.00
CA TRP A 158 -14.51 7.57 -18.50
C TRP A 158 -14.56 7.04 -19.92
N ARG A 159 -15.72 6.55 -20.37
CA ARG A 159 -15.97 6.17 -21.76
C ARG A 159 -15.96 7.40 -22.68
N SER A 160 -16.43 8.55 -22.18
CA SER A 160 -16.35 9.81 -22.91
C SER A 160 -14.88 10.26 -23.10
N LYS A 161 -14.54 10.82 -24.27
CA LYS A 161 -13.16 11.27 -24.62
C LYS A 161 -12.62 12.42 -23.74
N ASN A 162 -13.36 12.85 -22.72
CA ASN A 162 -13.03 13.97 -21.85
C ASN A 162 -12.54 13.56 -20.45
N GLY A 163 -12.49 12.25 -20.14
CA GLY A 163 -12.00 11.77 -18.84
C GLY A 163 -10.48 11.94 -18.68
N PRO A 164 -9.97 12.44 -17.53
CA PRO A 164 -8.53 12.58 -17.30
C PRO A 164 -7.77 11.25 -17.40
N SER A 165 -6.93 11.14 -18.44
CA SER A 165 -6.14 9.95 -18.77
C SER A 165 -5.22 9.45 -17.65
N ALA A 166 -4.89 10.32 -16.69
CA ALA A 166 -3.93 10.05 -15.62
C ALA A 166 -4.35 8.93 -14.65
N ARG A 167 -5.64 8.58 -14.56
CA ARG A 167 -6.11 7.51 -13.66
C ARG A 167 -5.84 6.10 -14.18
N PHE A 168 -5.68 5.94 -15.50
CA PHE A 168 -5.54 4.64 -16.14
C PHE A 168 -4.10 4.33 -16.48
N THR A 169 -3.70 3.09 -16.25
CA THR A 169 -2.55 2.50 -16.94
C THR A 169 -2.98 2.16 -18.37
N GLN A 170 -2.35 2.84 -19.34
CA GLN A 170 -2.62 2.65 -20.77
C GLN A 170 -1.70 1.58 -21.34
N LEU A 171 -2.29 0.65 -22.08
CA LEU A 171 -1.59 -0.47 -22.68
C LEU A 171 -2.04 -0.65 -24.14
N THR A 172 -1.14 -1.20 -24.94
CA THR A 172 -1.43 -1.66 -26.29
C THR A 172 -1.28 -3.18 -26.35
N LEU A 173 -2.27 -3.84 -26.97
CA LEU A 173 -2.21 -5.25 -27.33
C LEU A 173 -2.02 -5.37 -28.84
N SER A 174 -0.93 -6.01 -29.26
CA SER A 174 -0.61 -6.27 -30.66
C SER A 174 0.10 -7.60 -30.81
N GLY A 175 -0.40 -8.48 -31.69
CA GLY A 175 0.21 -9.79 -31.94
C GLY A 175 0.32 -10.67 -30.68
N GLY A 176 -0.63 -10.55 -29.74
CA GLY A 176 -0.60 -11.25 -28.45
C GLY A 176 0.28 -10.58 -27.39
N GLN A 177 1.10 -9.60 -27.76
CA GLN A 177 2.00 -8.90 -26.85
C GLN A 177 1.32 -7.68 -26.22
N VAL A 178 1.41 -7.58 -24.89
CA VAL A 178 0.96 -6.42 -24.12
C VAL A 178 2.16 -5.50 -23.87
N SER A 179 1.98 -4.22 -24.11
CA SER A 179 2.99 -3.19 -23.85
C SER A 179 2.34 -1.97 -23.20
N ALA A 180 3.12 -1.20 -22.43
CA ALA A 180 2.69 0.04 -21.81
C ALA A 180 3.58 1.19 -22.30
N THR A 181 2.98 2.37 -22.51
CA THR A 181 3.72 3.57 -22.94
C THR A 181 4.67 4.10 -21.85
N GLN A 182 4.26 3.97 -20.59
CA GLN A 182 5.03 4.47 -19.46
C GLN A 182 6.06 3.44 -18.96
N PRO A 183 7.27 3.89 -18.56
CA PRO A 183 8.29 3.01 -17.99
C PRO A 183 7.78 2.20 -16.79
N TYR A 184 8.26 0.97 -16.66
CA TYR A 184 7.99 0.06 -15.54
C TYR A 184 6.51 -0.28 -15.30
N ARG A 185 5.59 0.10 -16.19
CA ARG A 185 4.16 -0.27 -16.12
C ARG A 185 3.86 -1.69 -16.58
N HIS A 186 4.75 -2.31 -17.36
CA HIS A 186 4.60 -3.70 -17.77
C HIS A 186 5.95 -4.43 -17.77
N ARG A 187 5.89 -5.76 -17.63
CA ARG A 187 7.05 -6.66 -17.73
C ARG A 187 6.61 -7.99 -18.32
N ALA A 188 7.38 -8.53 -19.26
CA ALA A 188 7.18 -9.91 -19.71
C ALA A 188 7.47 -10.88 -18.54
N LEU A 189 6.71 -11.96 -18.48
CA LEU A 189 6.86 -13.01 -17.49
C LEU A 189 7.35 -14.30 -18.15
N GLU A 190 8.42 -14.84 -17.60
CA GLU A 190 9.01 -16.10 -17.99
C GLU A 190 8.53 -17.26 -17.10
N PRO A 191 8.50 -18.51 -17.61
CA PRO A 191 8.09 -19.68 -16.83
C PRO A 191 8.92 -19.96 -15.56
N SER A 192 10.16 -19.45 -15.45
CA SER A 192 11.00 -19.59 -14.24
C SER A 192 10.55 -18.69 -13.07
N LEU A 193 9.73 -17.67 -13.37
CA LEU A 193 9.22 -16.66 -12.43
C LEU A 193 10.31 -15.79 -11.79
N ASP A 194 11.50 -15.71 -12.37
CA ASP A 194 12.62 -14.92 -11.87
C ASP A 194 12.27 -13.43 -11.78
N THR A 195 11.55 -12.88 -12.77
CA THR A 195 11.03 -11.52 -12.77
C THR A 195 10.10 -11.30 -11.58
N LEU A 196 9.16 -12.22 -11.33
CA LEU A 196 8.23 -12.10 -10.20
C LEU A 196 8.97 -12.21 -8.86
N LYS A 197 9.86 -13.19 -8.70
CA LYS A 197 10.67 -13.37 -7.48
C LYS A 197 11.59 -12.19 -7.20
N ALA A 198 12.14 -11.56 -8.23
CA ALA A 198 13.02 -10.42 -8.08
C ALA A 198 12.28 -9.11 -7.82
N GLN A 199 11.03 -8.96 -8.29
CA GLN A 199 10.35 -7.66 -8.32
C GLN A 199 9.10 -7.56 -7.43
N VAL A 200 8.49 -8.69 -7.03
CA VAL A 200 7.19 -8.70 -6.34
C VAL A 200 7.33 -9.30 -4.94
N ALA A 201 6.88 -8.57 -3.93
CA ALA A 201 7.04 -8.93 -2.52
C ALA A 201 6.49 -10.34 -2.20
N GLU A 202 5.27 -10.65 -2.64
CA GLU A 202 4.63 -11.93 -2.37
C GLU A 202 5.38 -13.12 -2.99
N PHE A 203 6.19 -12.92 -4.03
CA PHE A 203 7.01 -13.99 -4.62
C PHE A 203 8.42 -14.09 -4.00
N ALA A 204 8.86 -13.04 -3.31
CA ALA A 204 10.21 -12.92 -2.76
C ALA A 204 10.32 -13.45 -1.32
N VAL A 205 9.27 -13.31 -0.50
CA VAL A 205 9.30 -13.65 0.94
C VAL A 205 7.99 -14.25 1.44
N GLU A 206 8.10 -15.01 2.54
CA GLU A 206 6.97 -15.69 3.21
C GLU A 206 6.19 -14.79 4.17
N SER A 207 6.76 -13.68 4.61
CA SER A 207 6.14 -12.82 5.63
C SER A 207 6.36 -11.34 5.34
N PHE A 208 5.41 -10.54 5.83
CA PHE A 208 5.45 -9.08 5.77
C PHE A 208 5.59 -8.54 7.20
N PRO A 209 6.78 -8.10 7.60
CA PRO A 209 7.04 -7.62 8.94
C PRO A 209 6.46 -6.23 9.18
N SER A 210 6.22 -5.92 10.46
CA SER A 210 5.91 -4.56 10.90
C SER A 210 7.18 -3.74 11.11
N VAL A 211 7.09 -2.42 10.85
CA VAL A 211 8.14 -1.45 11.20
C VAL A 211 8.29 -1.27 12.72
N ALA A 212 7.28 -1.61 13.52
CA ALA A 212 7.35 -1.66 14.99
C ALA A 212 8.07 -2.93 15.50
N GLY A 213 8.61 -3.76 14.60
CA GLY A 213 9.35 -4.97 14.94
C GLY A 213 8.47 -6.01 15.63
N ARG A 214 8.98 -6.63 16.70
CA ARG A 214 8.27 -7.71 17.42
C ARG A 214 7.03 -7.23 18.19
N GLY A 215 6.93 -5.93 18.47
CA GLY A 215 5.77 -5.35 19.15
C GLY A 215 4.60 -5.04 18.21
N GLY A 216 4.86 -5.06 16.90
CA GLY A 216 3.87 -4.72 15.87
C GLY A 216 3.13 -5.92 15.29
N THR A 217 2.11 -5.61 14.49
CA THR A 217 1.24 -6.56 13.82
C THR A 217 1.77 -6.85 12.40
N PRO A 218 2.24 -8.07 12.10
CA PRO A 218 2.69 -8.41 10.76
C PRO A 218 1.51 -8.50 9.77
N GLY A 219 1.82 -8.46 8.47
CA GLY A 219 0.86 -8.62 7.39
C GLY A 219 0.37 -7.30 6.79
N GLY A 220 0.50 -6.19 7.50
CA GLY A 220 0.02 -4.89 7.03
C GLY A 220 -1.50 -4.79 6.99
N VAL A 221 -2.03 -3.63 6.60
CA VAL A 221 -3.48 -3.34 6.69
C VAL A 221 -4.34 -4.19 5.75
N HIS A 222 -3.74 -4.68 4.67
CA HIS A 222 -4.41 -5.49 3.64
C HIS A 222 -4.07 -6.98 3.72
N GLY A 223 -3.34 -7.40 4.75
CA GLY A 223 -2.78 -8.74 4.85
C GLY A 223 -1.64 -8.99 3.85
N PHE A 224 -1.01 -10.16 3.98
CA PHE A 224 0.07 -10.61 3.12
C PHE A 224 -0.11 -12.08 2.74
N TYR A 225 -0.10 -12.37 1.44
CA TYR A 225 -0.45 -13.67 0.88
C TYR A 225 0.69 -14.19 0.00
N PRO A 226 1.69 -14.85 0.58
CA PRO A 226 2.89 -15.27 -0.14
C PRO A 226 2.57 -16.27 -1.27
N ARG A 227 3.31 -16.16 -2.37
CA ARG A 227 3.26 -16.96 -3.60
C ARG A 227 4.52 -17.81 -3.77
N THR A 228 5.13 -18.18 -2.67
CA THR A 228 6.39 -18.93 -2.52
C THR A 228 6.23 -20.45 -2.57
N ASN A 229 4.99 -20.96 -2.43
CA ASN A 229 4.71 -22.38 -2.51
C ASN A 229 5.21 -22.98 -3.85
N ARG A 230 6.15 -23.93 -3.75
CA ARG A 230 6.85 -24.51 -4.92
C ARG A 230 5.92 -25.19 -5.92
N GLU A 231 4.90 -25.90 -5.45
CA GLU A 231 3.94 -26.57 -6.33
C GLU A 231 3.13 -25.54 -7.12
N LYS A 232 2.62 -24.51 -6.44
CA LYS A 232 1.87 -23.44 -7.10
C LYS A 232 2.74 -22.64 -8.08
N GLN A 233 4.00 -22.37 -7.74
CA GLN A 233 4.94 -21.74 -8.66
C GLN A 233 5.18 -22.59 -9.90
N ARG A 234 5.33 -23.91 -9.77
CA ARG A 234 5.46 -24.83 -10.91
C ARG A 234 4.23 -24.77 -11.81
N VAL A 235 3.03 -24.80 -11.24
CA VAL A 235 1.78 -24.72 -12.00
C VAL A 235 1.61 -23.36 -12.68
N LEU A 236 2.01 -22.27 -12.02
CA LEU A 236 2.05 -20.93 -12.61
C LEU A 236 3.02 -20.87 -13.80
N GLY A 237 4.25 -21.38 -13.65
CA GLY A 237 5.22 -21.44 -14.75
C GLY A 237 4.70 -22.22 -15.96
N MET A 238 4.05 -23.37 -15.73
CA MET A 238 3.40 -24.14 -16.82
C MET A 238 2.26 -23.35 -17.47
N HIS A 239 1.48 -22.58 -16.70
CA HIS A 239 0.43 -21.74 -17.25
C HIS A 239 1.01 -20.62 -18.13
N LEU A 240 2.09 -19.97 -17.70
CA LEU A 240 2.77 -18.95 -18.50
C LEU A 240 3.28 -19.54 -19.84
N ALA A 241 3.97 -20.68 -19.80
CA ALA A 241 4.47 -21.36 -20.99
C ALA A 241 3.34 -21.73 -21.97
N ARG A 242 2.22 -22.23 -21.46
CA ARG A 242 1.05 -22.57 -22.29
C ARG A 242 0.42 -21.33 -22.91
N ALA A 243 0.25 -20.25 -22.14
CA ALA A 243 -0.32 -19.01 -22.62
C ALA A 243 0.58 -18.37 -23.70
N GLU A 244 1.90 -18.39 -23.50
CA GLU A 244 2.88 -17.92 -24.48
C GLU A 244 2.79 -18.71 -25.79
N GLN A 245 2.75 -20.04 -25.71
CA GLN A 245 2.57 -20.89 -26.90
C GLN A 245 1.24 -20.60 -27.62
N GLN A 246 0.15 -20.38 -26.86
CA GLN A 246 -1.18 -20.18 -27.43
C GLN A 246 -1.35 -18.82 -28.12
N TYR A 247 -0.72 -17.77 -27.58
CA TYR A 247 -0.92 -16.39 -28.07
C TYR A 247 0.31 -15.80 -28.78
N GLY A 248 1.41 -16.56 -28.88
CA GLY A 248 2.61 -16.17 -29.63
C GLY A 248 3.47 -15.09 -28.96
N ALA A 249 3.18 -14.74 -27.71
CA ALA A 249 3.90 -13.72 -26.95
C ALA A 249 3.89 -14.02 -25.44
N PRO A 250 4.93 -13.61 -24.69
CA PRO A 250 4.97 -13.79 -23.25
C PRO A 250 3.79 -13.10 -22.54
N VAL A 251 3.29 -13.76 -21.50
CA VAL A 251 2.33 -13.15 -20.57
C VAL A 251 2.96 -11.94 -19.90
N SER A 252 2.19 -10.86 -19.74
CA SER A 252 2.72 -9.62 -19.14
C SER A 252 2.17 -9.38 -17.75
N ALA A 253 3.05 -9.04 -16.80
CA ALA A 253 2.65 -8.38 -15.57
C ALA A 253 2.42 -6.89 -15.83
N VAL A 254 1.34 -6.33 -15.30
CA VAL A 254 0.99 -4.90 -15.45
C VAL A 254 0.84 -4.25 -14.08
N VAL A 255 1.43 -3.08 -13.90
CA VAL A 255 1.45 -2.36 -12.62
C VAL A 255 0.41 -1.23 -12.60
N LEU A 256 -0.57 -1.38 -11.72
CA LEU A 256 -1.64 -0.40 -11.45
C LEU A 256 -1.28 0.52 -10.27
N ASP A 257 -1.83 1.73 -10.28
CA ASP A 257 -1.71 2.66 -9.16
C ASP A 257 -2.73 2.34 -8.06
N ASP A 258 -2.24 2.25 -6.83
CA ASP A 258 -3.05 2.08 -5.61
C ASP A 258 -2.66 3.11 -4.55
N ILE A 259 -2.81 4.39 -4.89
CA ILE A 259 -2.46 5.51 -4.01
C ILE A 259 -3.19 5.42 -2.67
N VAL A 260 -4.47 5.02 -2.68
CA VAL A 260 -5.26 4.84 -1.45
C VAL A 260 -4.65 3.74 -0.59
N GLY A 261 -4.29 2.59 -1.17
CA GLY A 261 -3.66 1.49 -0.45
C GLY A 261 -2.28 1.85 0.09
N VAL A 262 -1.49 2.66 -0.64
CA VAL A 262 -0.22 3.21 -0.14
C VAL A 262 -0.45 4.03 1.13
N VAL A 263 -1.40 4.97 1.10
CA VAL A 263 -1.72 5.82 2.25
C VAL A 263 -2.23 4.99 3.43
N GLN A 264 -3.10 4.02 3.17
CA GLN A 264 -3.64 3.12 4.20
C GLN A 264 -2.54 2.29 4.86
N GLU A 265 -1.58 1.77 4.09
CA GLU A 265 -0.44 0.99 4.61
C GLU A 265 0.47 1.84 5.50
N LEU A 266 0.78 3.06 5.07
CA LEU A 266 1.58 4.00 5.86
C LEU A 266 0.86 4.41 7.15
N ASN A 267 -0.44 4.70 7.07
CA ASN A 267 -1.23 5.08 8.24
C ASN A 267 -1.36 3.92 9.24
N HIS A 268 -1.60 2.70 8.75
CA HIS A 268 -1.62 1.51 9.58
C HIS A 268 -0.29 1.30 10.29
N SER A 269 0.82 1.43 9.58
CA SER A 269 2.15 1.30 10.17
C SER A 269 2.42 2.34 11.26
N ARG A 270 1.95 3.58 11.09
CA ARG A 270 2.02 4.63 12.13
C ARG A 270 1.21 4.25 13.37
N LEU A 271 0.00 3.72 13.18
CA LEU A 271 -0.84 3.27 14.29
C LEU A 271 -0.22 2.05 14.99
N ASP A 272 0.34 1.12 14.24
CA ASP A 272 0.97 -0.08 14.79
C ASP A 272 2.18 0.25 15.69
N VAL A 273 2.96 1.29 15.36
CA VAL A 273 4.00 1.82 16.26
C VAL A 273 3.41 2.38 17.55
N THR A 274 2.28 3.08 17.46
CA THR A 274 1.58 3.66 18.62
C THR A 274 1.04 2.56 19.52
N ASP A 275 0.41 1.55 18.93
CA ASP A 275 -0.16 0.40 19.65
C ASP A 275 0.95 -0.44 20.29
N ALA A 276 2.06 -0.68 19.58
CA ALA A 276 3.23 -1.38 20.11
C ALA A 276 3.84 -0.63 21.31
N LEU A 277 3.93 0.69 21.24
CA LEU A 277 4.41 1.52 22.34
C LEU A 277 3.45 1.45 23.54
N ALA A 278 2.14 1.60 23.31
CA ALA A 278 1.14 1.51 24.37
C ALA A 278 1.13 0.14 25.05
N ALA A 279 1.26 -0.94 24.27
CA ALA A 279 1.37 -2.30 24.79
C ALA A 279 2.65 -2.48 25.63
N TYR A 280 3.77 -1.90 25.20
CA TYR A 280 5.03 -1.93 25.95
C TYR A 280 4.94 -1.15 27.27
N THR A 281 4.45 0.09 27.23
CA THR A 281 4.35 0.97 28.41
C THR A 281 3.30 0.47 29.40
N GLY A 282 2.26 -0.22 28.92
CA GLY A 282 1.25 -0.87 29.76
C GLY A 282 1.74 -2.11 30.53
N GLN A 283 2.93 -2.64 30.25
CA GLN A 283 3.46 -3.79 30.98
C GLN A 283 3.69 -3.42 32.46
N LYS A 284 3.26 -4.28 33.40
CA LYS A 284 3.33 -4.01 34.84
C LYS A 284 4.72 -3.56 35.34
N LYS A 285 5.79 -4.12 34.77
CA LYS A 285 7.16 -3.76 35.12
C LYS A 285 7.59 -2.39 34.58
N VAL A 286 7.05 -2.00 33.41
CA VAL A 286 7.40 -0.78 32.69
C VAL A 286 6.53 0.39 33.16
N ILE A 287 5.21 0.20 33.33
CA ILE A 287 4.27 1.26 33.68
C ILE A 287 4.64 1.99 34.97
N HIS A 288 5.08 1.26 36.00
CA HIS A 288 5.53 1.87 37.25
C HIS A 288 6.82 2.69 37.04
N GLN A 289 7.77 2.18 36.26
CA GLN A 289 9.01 2.90 35.98
C GLN A 289 8.77 4.15 35.14
N LEU A 290 7.87 4.06 34.16
CA LEU A 290 7.45 5.17 33.30
C LEU A 290 6.75 6.25 34.14
N MET A 291 5.73 5.88 34.93
CA MET A 291 5.00 6.83 35.78
C MET A 291 5.93 7.59 36.73
N VAL A 292 6.90 6.89 37.34
CA VAL A 292 7.89 7.52 38.22
C VAL A 292 8.80 8.47 37.44
N SER A 293 9.31 8.06 36.27
CA SER A 293 10.13 8.92 35.41
C SER A 293 9.36 10.16 34.95
N GLU A 294 8.14 9.99 34.45
CA GLU A 294 7.27 11.09 34.01
C GLU A 294 6.93 12.05 35.16
N SER A 295 6.65 11.54 36.36
CA SER A 295 6.40 12.36 37.56
C SER A 295 7.62 13.20 37.91
N ILE A 296 8.82 12.61 37.84
CA ILE A 296 10.07 13.30 38.11
C ILE A 296 10.33 14.38 37.06
N LEU A 297 10.15 14.07 35.76
CA LEU A 297 10.29 15.05 34.69
C LEU A 297 9.31 16.22 34.86
N ALA A 298 8.04 15.93 35.20
CA ALA A 298 7.02 16.95 35.45
C ALA A 298 7.38 17.83 36.66
N LEU A 299 7.91 17.26 37.75
CA LEU A 299 8.38 18.03 38.90
C LEU A 299 9.58 18.92 38.55
N ARG A 300 10.53 18.44 37.73
CA ARG A 300 11.65 19.28 37.25
C ARG A 300 11.13 20.46 36.46
N GLU A 301 10.21 20.23 35.54
CA GLU A 301 9.67 21.29 34.70
C GLU A 301 8.82 22.27 35.51
N GLY A 302 7.99 21.77 36.42
CA GLY A 302 7.23 22.62 37.36
C GLY A 302 8.14 23.52 38.20
N ALA A 303 9.24 22.98 38.74
CA ALA A 303 10.21 23.78 39.50
C ALA A 303 10.90 24.84 38.63
N ARG A 304 11.23 24.53 37.37
CA ARG A 304 11.80 25.51 36.42
C ARG A 304 10.81 26.63 36.13
N LEU A 305 9.56 26.29 35.84
CA LEU A 305 8.50 27.26 35.56
C LEU A 305 8.25 28.16 36.78
N GLN A 306 8.16 27.58 37.97
CA GLN A 306 7.95 28.33 39.21
C GLN A 306 9.06 29.36 39.47
N VAL A 307 10.33 28.97 39.30
CA VAL A 307 11.46 29.90 39.47
C VAL A 307 11.51 30.94 38.35
N ARG A 308 11.28 30.54 37.10
CA ARG A 308 11.28 31.46 35.95
C ARG A 308 10.22 32.55 36.09
N ASP A 309 9.04 32.17 36.57
CA ASP A 309 7.85 33.01 36.63
C ASP A 309 7.69 33.71 38.00
N ASP A 310 8.63 33.51 38.94
CA ASP A 310 8.65 34.19 40.24
C ASP A 310 8.87 35.72 40.05
N PRO A 311 7.90 36.56 40.42
CA PRO A 311 8.01 38.01 40.32
C PRO A 311 8.90 38.63 41.42
N GLN A 312 9.21 37.88 42.47
CA GLN A 312 10.07 38.32 43.57
C GLN A 312 11.55 38.18 43.23
N LEU A 313 11.90 37.30 42.27
CA LEU A 313 13.27 37.21 41.76
C LEU A 313 13.60 38.40 40.88
N LYS A 314 14.55 39.21 41.35
CA LYS A 314 15.06 40.42 40.69
C LYS A 314 16.58 40.33 40.59
N GLY A 315 17.14 40.99 39.57
CA GLY A 315 18.58 41.21 39.51
C GLY A 315 19.04 42.08 40.68
N PHE A 316 20.27 41.88 41.12
CA PHE A 316 20.86 42.62 42.23
C PHE A 316 22.19 43.24 41.81
N ALA A 317 22.43 44.49 42.18
CA ALA A 317 23.69 45.19 41.98
C ALA A 317 24.09 45.87 43.29
N THR A 318 25.35 45.76 43.69
CA THR A 318 25.94 46.54 44.80
C THR A 318 26.77 47.69 44.24
N PRO A 319 26.26 48.93 44.26
CA PRO A 319 27.06 50.09 43.93
C PRO A 319 27.99 50.42 45.10
N GLY A 320 29.29 50.59 44.86
CA GLY A 320 30.20 51.26 45.82
C GLY A 320 31.49 50.55 46.22
N TYR A 321 31.78 49.33 45.75
CA TYR A 321 33.09 48.69 45.94
C TYR A 321 33.94 48.76 44.68
N HIS A 322 35.28 48.70 44.82
CA HIS A 322 36.27 48.81 43.74
C HIS A 322 36.10 47.78 42.60
N ALA A 323 35.24 46.77 42.78
CA ALA A 323 34.65 45.95 41.73
C ALA A 323 33.12 45.95 41.90
N SER A 324 32.38 46.45 40.90
CA SER A 324 30.92 46.43 40.88
C SER A 324 30.44 45.04 40.44
N PHE A 325 29.77 44.33 41.35
CA PHE A 325 29.11 43.07 41.04
C PHE A 325 27.64 43.34 40.75
N SER A 326 27.18 42.88 39.57
CA SER A 326 25.77 42.93 39.19
C SER A 326 25.34 41.59 38.62
N LEU A 327 24.27 41.02 39.16
CA LEU A 327 23.60 39.83 38.67
C LEU A 327 22.32 40.24 37.95
N SER A 328 22.17 39.81 36.70
CA SER A 328 20.90 39.97 35.98
C SER A 328 19.82 39.08 36.60
N ARG A 329 18.55 39.43 36.40
CA ARG A 329 17.42 38.56 36.79
C ARG A 329 17.55 37.16 36.18
N GLU A 330 18.00 37.08 34.94
CA GLU A 330 18.24 35.79 34.26
C GLU A 330 19.30 34.95 34.98
N SER A 331 20.37 35.59 35.46
CA SER A 331 21.42 34.93 36.23
C SER A 331 20.89 34.45 37.58
N GLU A 332 20.07 35.26 38.26
CA GLU A 332 19.41 34.88 39.52
C GLU A 332 18.46 33.70 39.31
N VAL A 333 17.60 33.74 38.28
CA VAL A 333 16.71 32.63 37.89
C VAL A 333 17.51 31.36 37.61
N ALA A 334 18.63 31.44 36.90
CA ALA A 334 19.49 30.29 36.61
C ALA A 334 20.12 29.69 37.88
N ILE A 335 20.59 30.53 38.80
CA ILE A 335 21.14 30.10 40.10
C ILE A 335 20.05 29.40 40.91
N ARG A 336 18.89 30.05 41.07
CA ARG A 336 17.75 29.52 41.84
C ARG A 336 17.18 28.24 41.25
N THR A 337 17.14 28.13 39.92
CA THR A 337 16.74 26.90 39.23
C THR A 337 17.71 25.76 39.57
N ARG A 338 19.02 26.04 39.53
CA ARG A 338 20.04 25.04 39.89
C ARG A 338 19.93 24.64 41.36
N GLU A 339 19.69 25.56 42.28
CA GLU A 339 19.47 25.26 43.70
C GLU A 339 18.22 24.40 43.93
N ALA A 340 17.10 24.75 43.29
CA ALA A 340 15.84 24.01 43.39
C ALA A 340 15.98 22.57 42.87
N LEU A 341 16.67 22.39 41.74
CA LEU A 341 16.88 21.06 41.14
C LEU A 341 17.97 20.24 41.83
N ARG A 342 18.98 20.87 42.45
CA ARG A 342 20.09 20.19 43.15
C ARG A 342 19.60 19.21 44.20
N ARG A 343 18.52 19.55 44.93
CA ARG A 343 17.95 18.68 45.95
C ARG A 343 17.31 17.42 45.34
N MET A 344 16.68 17.54 44.17
CA MET A 344 16.16 16.39 43.42
C MET A 344 17.29 15.51 42.86
N GLU A 345 18.34 16.13 42.33
CA GLU A 345 19.47 15.43 41.70
C GLU A 345 20.34 14.66 42.71
N GLN A 346 20.22 14.95 44.01
CA GLN A 346 20.82 14.15 45.09
C GLN A 346 20.14 12.79 45.27
N PHE A 347 18.83 12.69 45.00
CA PHE A 347 18.04 11.46 45.21
C PHE A 347 17.65 10.76 43.91
N TYR A 348 17.85 11.41 42.76
CA TYR A 348 17.50 10.89 41.45
C TYR A 348 18.57 11.23 40.41
N HIS A 349 19.12 10.19 39.76
CA HIS A 349 20.17 10.33 38.76
C HIS A 349 19.82 9.53 37.49
N GLU A 350 19.22 10.20 36.50
CA GLU A 350 18.72 9.56 35.29
C GLU A 350 19.78 8.80 34.47
N PRO A 351 21.01 9.31 34.27
CA PRO A 351 22.03 8.56 33.52
C PRO A 351 22.50 7.25 34.19
N ALA A 352 22.23 7.07 35.48
CA ALA A 352 22.56 5.82 36.18
C ALA A 352 21.47 4.75 36.01
N ARG A 353 20.37 5.09 35.33
CA ARG A 353 19.19 4.25 35.15
C ARG A 353 18.96 3.76 33.72
N ALA A 354 19.59 4.42 32.73
CA ALA A 354 19.48 4.14 31.31
C ALA A 354 20.25 2.90 30.87
#